data_AF-A0AAJ1XA00-F1
#
_entry.id   AF-A0AAJ1XA00-F1
#
_cell.length_a   1.000
_cell.length_b   1.000
_cell.length_c   1.000
_cell.angle_alpha   90.00
_cell.angle_beta   90.00
_cell.angle_gamma   90.00
#
_symmetry.space_group_name_H-M   'P 1'
#
loop_
_entity.id
_entity.type
_entity.pdbx_description
1 polymer ?
#
loop_
_entity_poly.entity_id
_entity_poly.type
_entity_poly.pdbx_seq_one_letter_code
_entity_poly.pdbx_strand_id
1 'polypeptide(L)'
;MNPLERLWKDRMTIFRWVDYDEGGFTKQREEEVAADVKCKYSKRSLNDTGEGVPDLINSYTLFCELDVDIREGDKIIVTQRNGKQIELSVGEGFPYSKHQEFSVRRTETA
;
A
#
# COMPACT_ATOMS: atom_id res chain seq x y z
N MET A 1 -14.49 14.14 10.79
CA MET A 1 -14.18 12.80 11.34
C MET A 1 -14.69 11.78 10.34
N ASN A 2 -13.81 11.01 9.73
CA ASN A 2 -14.22 10.02 8.73
C ASN A 2 -14.70 8.76 9.49
N PRO A 3 -15.99 8.38 9.38
CA PRO A 3 -16.54 7.27 10.16
C PRO A 3 -15.86 5.92 9.85
N LEU A 4 -15.24 5.80 8.67
CA LEU A 4 -14.53 4.59 8.24
C LEU A 4 -13.20 4.41 8.97
N GLU A 5 -12.57 5.48 9.47
CA GLU A 5 -11.32 5.41 10.24
C GLU A 5 -11.41 4.49 11.45
N ARG A 6 -12.61 4.34 12.03
CA ARG A 6 -12.87 3.44 13.15
C ARG A 6 -12.61 1.97 12.80
N LEU A 7 -12.72 1.62 11.51
CA LEU A 7 -12.46 0.29 10.99
C LEU A 7 -11.00 0.08 10.62
N TRP A 8 -10.18 1.13 10.69
CA TRP A 8 -8.76 1.07 10.36
C TRP A 8 -7.98 0.68 11.60
N LYS A 9 -7.28 -0.43 11.43
CA LYS A 9 -6.76 -1.24 12.51
C LYS A 9 -5.26 -1.42 12.39
N ASP A 10 -4.74 -1.19 11.19
CA ASP A 10 -3.37 -1.39 10.81
C ASP A 10 -2.65 -0.03 10.76
N ARG A 11 -1.32 -0.09 10.74
CA ARG A 11 -0.45 1.08 10.59
C ARG A 11 0.44 0.86 9.39
N MET A 12 0.86 1.94 8.75
CA MET A 12 1.78 1.87 7.63
C MET A 12 2.90 2.91 7.74
N THR A 13 4.05 2.52 7.20
CA THR A 13 5.17 3.42 6.93
C THR A 13 5.37 3.48 5.42
N ILE A 14 5.50 4.68 4.89
CA ILE A 14 5.58 4.99 3.45
C ILE A 14 7.01 5.37 3.13
N PHE A 15 7.58 4.73 2.11
CA PHE A 15 8.90 4.99 1.58
C PHE A 15 8.80 5.39 0.12
N ARG A 16 9.56 6.40 -0.27
CA ARG A 16 9.63 6.90 -1.63
C ARG A 16 11.06 6.88 -2.12
N TRP A 17 11.24 6.46 -3.37
CA TRP A 17 12.51 6.60 -4.06
C TRP A 17 12.71 8.05 -4.45
N VAL A 18 13.78 8.65 -3.95
CA VAL A 18 14.18 10.02 -4.28
C VAL A 18 15.55 10.01 -4.93
N ASP A 19 15.67 10.77 -6.01
CA ASP A 19 16.95 11.01 -6.68
C ASP A 19 17.75 12.05 -5.89
N TYR A 20 19.04 11.78 -5.70
CA TYR A 20 19.98 12.71 -5.10
C TYR A 20 21.26 12.77 -5.93
N ASP A 21 21.86 13.97 -6.01
CA ASP A 21 23.16 14.15 -6.64
C ASP A 21 24.27 13.89 -5.63
N GLU A 22 25.18 12.99 -5.97
CA GLU A 22 26.42 12.79 -5.22
C GLU A 22 27.60 12.88 -6.18
N GLY A 23 28.22 14.06 -6.21
CA GLY A 23 29.42 14.30 -7.02
C GLY A 23 29.16 14.33 -8.52
N GLY A 24 27.99 14.82 -8.95
CA GLY A 24 27.60 14.91 -10.36
C GLY A 24 26.98 13.63 -10.94
N PHE A 25 26.69 12.64 -10.09
CA PHE A 25 25.95 11.43 -10.47
C PHE A 25 24.62 11.37 -9.73
N THR A 26 23.53 11.17 -10.49
CA THR A 26 22.21 10.91 -9.93
C THR A 26 22.16 9.50 -9.36
N LYS A 27 21.94 9.40 -8.05
CA LYS A 27 21.72 8.15 -7.31
C LYS A 27 20.31 8.14 -6.74
N GLN A 28 19.82 6.94 -6.40
CA GLN A 28 18.50 6.76 -5.81
C GLN A 28 18.63 6.26 -4.37
N ARG A 29 17.83 6.80 -3.47
CA ARG A 29 17.68 6.30 -2.10
C ARG A 29 16.21 6.19 -1.71
N GLU A 30 15.91 5.23 -0.85
CA GLU A 30 14.62 5.16 -0.17
C GLU A 30 14.59 6.19 0.97
N GLU A 31 13.59 7.07 0.97
CA GLU A 31 13.34 8.03 2.03
C GLU A 31 11.99 7.77 2.67
N GLU A 32 11.94 7.81 4.00
CA GLU A 32 10.69 7.69 4.76
C GLU A 32 9.87 8.97 4.62
N VAL A 33 8.71 8.88 3.97
CA VAL A 33 7.81 10.01 3.74
C VAL A 33 6.88 10.20 4.94
N ALA A 34 6.38 9.10 5.51
CA ALA A 34 5.53 9.13 6.68
C ALA A 34 5.62 7.81 7.46
N ALA A 35 5.48 7.88 8.77
CA ALA A 35 5.50 6.73 9.67
C ALA A 35 4.24 6.67 10.54
N ASP A 36 3.87 5.45 10.96
CA ASP A 36 2.72 5.16 11.81
C ASP A 36 1.38 5.71 11.30
N VAL A 37 1.19 5.82 9.99
CA VAL A 37 -0.07 6.33 9.43
C VAL A 37 -1.16 5.25 9.58
N LYS A 38 -2.37 5.64 10.01
CA LYS A 38 -3.51 4.70 10.08
C LYS A 38 -3.90 4.24 8.69
N CYS A 39 -4.10 2.93 8.56
CA CYS A 39 -4.60 2.36 7.32
C CYS A 39 -5.44 1.11 7.59
N LYS A 40 -6.02 0.59 6.50
CA LYS A 40 -6.58 -0.75 6.47
C LYS A 40 -6.00 -1.46 5.26
N TYR A 41 -5.39 -2.61 5.49
CA TYR A 41 -4.96 -3.50 4.42
C TYR A 41 -6.00 -4.61 4.23
N SER A 42 -6.56 -4.69 3.02
CA SER A 42 -7.61 -5.66 2.70
C SER A 42 -7.15 -6.61 1.60
N LYS A 43 -7.48 -7.88 1.76
CA LYS A 43 -7.36 -8.92 0.74
C LYS A 43 -8.74 -9.21 0.17
N ARG A 44 -8.88 -9.19 -1.14
CA ARG A 44 -10.05 -9.69 -1.87
C ARG A 44 -9.60 -10.86 -2.74
N SER A 45 -10.04 -12.05 -2.39
CA SER A 45 -9.86 -13.25 -3.21
C SER A 45 -10.97 -13.32 -4.25
N LEU A 46 -10.61 -13.50 -5.51
CA LEU A 46 -11.55 -13.84 -6.58
C LEU A 46 -11.22 -15.25 -7.08
N ASN A 47 -12.24 -16.09 -7.21
CA ASN A 47 -12.12 -17.36 -7.89
C ASN A 47 -12.39 -17.11 -9.37
N ASP A 48 -11.43 -17.38 -10.24
CA ASP A 48 -11.72 -17.39 -11.68
C ASP A 48 -12.70 -18.52 -11.99
N THR A 49 -13.83 -18.19 -12.60
CA THR A 49 -14.91 -19.16 -12.93
C THR A 49 -14.90 -19.50 -14.43
N GLY A 50 -13.74 -19.41 -15.10
CA GLY A 50 -13.59 -19.83 -16.48
C GLY A 50 -13.74 -21.34 -16.67
N GLU A 51 -13.93 -21.79 -17.92
CA GLU A 51 -13.83 -23.20 -18.29
C GLU A 51 -12.35 -23.65 -18.22
N GLY A 52 -11.86 -23.95 -17.01
CA GLY A 52 -10.48 -24.35 -16.73
C GLY A 52 -10.26 -24.71 -15.25
N VAL A 53 -9.02 -25.02 -14.88
CA VAL A 53 -8.64 -25.19 -13.46
C VAL A 53 -8.83 -23.83 -12.77
N PRO A 54 -9.57 -23.75 -11.66
CA PRO A 54 -9.81 -22.48 -10.99
C PRO A 54 -8.50 -21.90 -10.43
N ASP A 55 -8.09 -20.75 -10.98
CA ASP A 55 -6.97 -19.98 -10.48
C ASP A 55 -7.42 -19.04 -9.34
N LEU A 56 -6.68 -19.06 -8.24
CA LEU A 56 -6.93 -18.17 -7.10
C LEU A 56 -6.25 -16.82 -7.33
N ILE A 57 -7.02 -15.85 -7.83
CA ILE A 57 -6.52 -14.49 -8.05
C ILE A 57 -6.74 -13.67 -6.78
N ASN A 58 -5.64 -13.32 -6.11
CA ASN A 58 -5.68 -12.45 -4.94
C ASN A 58 -5.45 -10.99 -5.37
N SER A 59 -6.41 -10.13 -5.06
CA SER A 59 -6.27 -8.68 -5.16
C SER A 59 -6.12 -8.07 -3.78
N TYR A 60 -5.30 -7.04 -3.66
CA TYR A 60 -5.06 -6.36 -2.39
C TYR A 60 -5.30 -4.87 -2.55
N THR A 61 -5.93 -4.27 -1.53
CA THR A 61 -6.30 -2.87 -1.52
C THR A 61 -5.91 -2.24 -0.19
N LEU A 62 -5.27 -1.09 -0.26
CA LEU A 62 -4.89 -0.28 0.89
C LEU A 62 -5.85 0.92 1.00
N PHE A 63 -6.39 1.17 2.19
CA PHE A 63 -7.29 2.28 2.46
C PHE A 63 -6.62 3.23 3.46
N CYS A 64 -6.70 4.54 3.19
CA CYS A 64 -6.18 5.58 4.10
C CYS A 64 -6.92 6.91 3.94
N GLU A 65 -6.60 7.88 4.80
CA GLU A 65 -7.18 9.23 4.75
C GLU A 65 -6.78 9.95 3.45
N LEU A 66 -7.59 10.92 3.03
CA LEU A 66 -7.35 11.72 1.81
C LEU A 66 -6.13 12.63 1.89
N ASP A 67 -5.66 12.92 3.11
CA ASP A 67 -4.50 13.78 3.37
C ASP A 67 -3.16 13.02 3.26
N VAL A 68 -3.20 11.69 3.19
CA VAL A 68 -1.98 10.89 3.15
C VAL A 68 -1.33 10.98 1.77
N ASP A 69 -0.10 11.50 1.69
CA ASP A 69 0.67 11.60 0.43
C ASP A 69 1.27 10.24 0.03
N ILE A 70 0.47 9.44 -0.70
CA ILE A 70 0.90 8.19 -1.35
C ILE A 70 0.94 8.40 -2.86
N ARG A 71 2.00 7.90 -3.50
CA ARG A 71 2.19 7.93 -4.95
C ARG A 71 2.39 6.53 -5.51
N GLU A 72 2.00 6.35 -6.76
CA GLU A 72 2.28 5.11 -7.49
C GLU A 72 3.79 4.83 -7.50
N GLY A 73 4.16 3.58 -7.24
CA GLY A 73 5.55 3.16 -7.10
C GLY A 73 6.14 3.34 -5.70
N ASP A 74 5.45 4.02 -4.77
CA ASP A 74 5.87 4.04 -3.37
C ASP A 74 5.90 2.62 -2.79
N LYS A 75 6.80 2.44 -1.84
CA LYS A 75 6.90 1.22 -1.04
C LYS A 75 6.23 1.45 0.29
N ILE A 76 5.41 0.51 0.73
CA ILE A 76 4.67 0.62 1.98
C ILE A 76 4.94 -0.61 2.84
N ILE A 77 5.31 -0.39 4.09
CA ILE A 77 5.37 -1.44 5.11
C ILE A 77 4.13 -1.33 5.98
N VAL A 78 3.20 -2.26 5.82
CA VAL A 78 2.00 -2.35 6.68
C VAL A 78 2.31 -3.21 7.90
N THR A 79 2.09 -2.65 9.08
CA THR A 79 2.09 -3.37 10.35
C THR A 79 0.65 -3.68 10.75
N GLN A 80 0.29 -4.96 10.67
CA GLN A 80 -1.01 -5.46 11.09
C GLN A 80 -1.12 -5.55 12.62
N ARG A 81 -2.35 -5.63 13.15
CA ARG A 81 -2.60 -5.73 14.61
C ARG A 81 -1.88 -6.88 15.32
N ASN A 82 -1.60 -7.96 14.62
CA ASN A 82 -0.87 -9.11 15.16
C ASN A 82 0.66 -8.92 15.14
N GLY A 83 1.14 -7.73 14.77
CA GLY A 83 2.57 -7.41 14.65
C GLY A 83 3.19 -7.86 13.33
N LYS A 84 2.43 -8.50 12.43
CA LYS A 84 2.96 -8.91 11.12
C LYS A 84 3.24 -7.68 10.27
N GLN A 85 4.45 -7.60 9.74
CA GLN A 85 4.82 -6.62 8.73
C GLN A 85 4.67 -7.22 7.33
N ILE A 86 4.11 -6.43 6.42
CA ILE A 86 3.90 -6.81 5.03
C ILE A 86 4.44 -5.69 4.16
N GLU A 87 5.39 -6.03 3.31
CA GLU A 87 5.92 -5.11 2.31
C GLU A 87 5.02 -5.12 1.06
N LEU A 88 4.65 -3.92 0.63
CA LEU A 88 3.75 -3.65 -0.47
C LEU A 88 4.38 -2.66 -1.46
N SER A 89 4.13 -2.87 -2.74
CA SER A 89 4.33 -1.87 -3.78
C SER A 89 2.99 -1.26 -4.17
N VAL A 90 2.95 0.08 -4.27
CA VAL A 90 1.75 0.85 -4.58
C VAL A 90 1.54 0.94 -6.08
N GLY A 91 0.34 0.60 -6.54
CA GLY A 91 -0.16 0.87 -7.89
C GLY A 91 -1.23 1.97 -7.88
N GLU A 92 -2.14 1.90 -8.85
CA GLU A 92 -3.17 2.93 -9.08
C GLU A 92 -3.96 3.28 -7.81
N GLY A 93 -4.11 4.59 -7.60
CA GLY A 93 -4.87 5.18 -6.50
C GLY A 93 -6.20 5.78 -6.97
N PHE A 94 -7.24 5.61 -6.16
CA PHE A 94 -8.57 6.15 -6.41
C PHE A 94 -9.09 6.90 -5.17
N PRO A 95 -9.21 8.24 -5.23
CA PRO A 95 -9.77 9.01 -4.13
C PRO A 95 -11.31 8.92 -4.11
N TYR A 96 -11.88 8.63 -2.95
CA TYR A 96 -13.31 8.73 -2.65
C TYR A 96 -13.60 9.97 -1.80
N SER A 97 -14.88 10.23 -1.52
CA SER A 97 -15.29 11.44 -0.78
C SER A 97 -14.76 11.52 0.67
N LYS A 98 -14.27 10.42 1.24
CA LYS A 98 -13.85 10.33 2.66
C LYS A 98 -12.53 9.62 2.87
N HIS A 99 -12.04 8.85 1.91
CA HIS A 99 -10.83 8.04 2.00
C HIS A 99 -10.28 7.88 0.60
N GLN A 100 -9.08 7.34 0.50
CA GLN A 100 -8.49 6.94 -0.77
C GLN A 100 -8.09 5.48 -0.72
N GLU A 101 -8.16 4.83 -1.87
CA GLU A 101 -7.86 3.42 -2.05
C GLU A 101 -6.71 3.27 -3.03
N PHE A 102 -5.78 2.35 -2.75
CA PHE A 102 -4.70 2.03 -3.67
C PHE A 102 -4.71 0.53 -3.95
N SER A 103 -4.56 0.18 -5.23
CA SER A 103 -4.17 -1.17 -5.60
C SER A 103 -2.75 -1.41 -5.10
N VAL A 104 -2.51 -2.54 -4.45
CA VAL A 104 -1.18 -2.88 -3.91
C VAL A 104 -0.80 -4.30 -4.26
N ARG A 105 0.50 -4.52 -4.45
CA ARG A 105 1.07 -5.86 -4.66
C ARG A 105 2.00 -6.19 -3.52
N ARG A 106 1.98 -7.44 -3.06
CA ARG A 106 2.93 -7.90 -2.04
C ARG A 106 4.28 -8.12 -2.72
N THR A 107 5.33 -7.57 -2.13
CA THR A 107 6.71 -7.72 -2.65
C THR A 107 7.43 -8.90 -2.02
N GLU A 108 6.84 -9.56 -1.01
CA GLU A 108 7.37 -10.82 -0.47
C GLU A 108 7.43 -11.87 -1.58
N THR A 109 8.64 -12.17 -2.03
CA THR A 109 8.96 -13.33 -2.87
C THR A 109 8.58 -14.59 -2.10
N ALA A 110 7.66 -15.38 -2.65
CA ALA A 110 7.39 -16.74 -2.18
C ALA A 110 8.49 -17.70 -2.65
#